data_AF-A0AAE9I4U5-F1
#
_entry.id   AF-A0AAE9I4U5-F1
#
_cell.length_a   1.000
_cell.length_b   1.000
_cell.length_c   1.000
_cell.angle_alpha   90.00
_cell.angle_beta   90.00
_cell.angle_gamma   90.00
#
_symmetry.space_group_name_H-M   'P 1'
#
loop_
_entity.id
_entity.type
_entity.pdbx_description
1 polymer ?
#
loop_
_entity_poly.entity_id
_entity_poly.type
_entity_poly.pdbx_seq_one_letter_code
_entity_poly.pdbx_strand_id
1 'polypeptide(L)'
;MPLKRLTLLSIAAAVVMTAAACAPDAVRNVEAKGFNAYLDTVQTACANTRLGSHPLGEWLRSGGDDSDSDYVFWLDQTSRLYYQRISVPQYRSSIAGAMGGDKANAAALDCIVRHLPADRPTKVPGGLL
;
A
#
# COMPACT_ATOMS: atom_id res chain seq x y z
N MET A 1 67.62 -23.40 -29.97
CA MET A 1 66.28 -22.84 -30.23
C MET A 1 65.28 -23.56 -29.33
N PRO A 2 64.75 -22.92 -28.26
CA PRO A 2 63.83 -23.59 -27.33
C PRO A 2 62.37 -23.49 -27.81
N LEU A 3 61.73 -24.64 -28.06
CA LEU A 3 60.29 -24.71 -28.32
C LEU A 3 59.51 -24.50 -27.02
N LYS A 4 58.67 -23.47 -27.07
CA LYS A 4 57.59 -23.00 -26.19
C LYS A 4 57.02 -24.01 -25.18
N ARG A 5 57.02 -23.58 -23.92
CA ARG A 5 56.43 -24.22 -22.73
C ARG A 5 54.93 -24.50 -22.92
N LEU A 6 54.54 -25.77 -22.79
CA LEU A 6 53.16 -26.21 -22.58
C LEU A 6 52.60 -25.56 -21.31
N THR A 7 51.50 -24.82 -21.42
CA THR A 7 50.80 -24.24 -20.27
C THR A 7 49.43 -24.90 -20.17
N LEU A 8 49.34 -25.91 -19.31
CA LEU A 8 48.08 -26.43 -18.75
C LEU A 8 47.75 -25.57 -17.53
N LEU A 9 46.64 -24.85 -17.55
CA LEU A 9 46.04 -24.22 -16.37
C LEU A 9 44.54 -24.12 -16.58
N SER A 10 43.86 -25.18 -16.16
CA SER A 10 42.42 -25.21 -15.89
C SER A 10 42.16 -24.47 -14.58
N ILE A 11 41.42 -23.35 -14.60
CA ILE A 11 40.64 -22.88 -13.45
C ILE A 11 39.30 -22.39 -13.98
N ALA A 12 38.27 -23.22 -13.76
CA ALA A 12 36.89 -22.81 -13.79
C ALA A 12 36.62 -21.90 -12.57
N ALA A 13 36.07 -20.71 -12.80
CA ALA A 13 35.38 -19.94 -11.77
C ALA A 13 34.11 -19.35 -12.41
N ALA A 14 33.01 -20.05 -12.19
CA ALA A 14 31.67 -19.60 -12.51
C ALA A 14 31.38 -18.31 -11.73
N VAL A 15 31.22 -17.18 -12.42
CA VAL A 15 30.60 -16.01 -11.83
C VAL A 15 29.09 -16.21 -11.91
N VAL A 16 28.59 -16.92 -10.89
CA VAL A 16 27.20 -16.92 -10.49
C VAL A 16 26.88 -15.52 -9.95
N MET A 17 26.33 -14.65 -10.79
CA MET A 17 25.58 -13.48 -10.29
C MET A 17 24.13 -13.92 -10.08
N THR A 18 23.91 -14.64 -8.98
CA THR A 18 22.58 -14.83 -8.41
C THR A 18 22.19 -13.62 -7.57
N ALA A 19 20.89 -13.31 -7.64
CA ALA A 19 20.08 -12.63 -6.64
C ALA A 19 19.99 -11.09 -6.69
N ALA A 20 19.10 -10.59 -7.55
CA ALA A 20 18.10 -9.60 -7.15
C ALA A 20 16.85 -9.64 -8.06
N ALA A 21 16.37 -10.83 -8.43
CA ALA A 21 14.96 -10.99 -8.74
C ALA A 21 14.27 -11.29 -7.40
N CYS A 22 14.08 -10.26 -6.57
CA CYS A 22 13.08 -10.37 -5.50
C CYS A 22 11.78 -10.73 -6.22
N ALA A 23 11.32 -11.97 -6.02
CA ALA A 23 10.13 -12.48 -6.65
C ALA A 23 9.04 -11.40 -6.54
N PRO A 24 8.46 -10.95 -7.66
CA PRO A 24 7.48 -9.87 -7.63
C PRO A 24 6.34 -10.20 -6.67
N ASP A 25 6.01 -11.48 -6.50
CA ASP A 25 4.98 -11.94 -5.56
C ASP A 25 5.33 -11.71 -4.09
N ALA A 26 6.60 -11.81 -3.70
CA ALA A 26 7.02 -11.52 -2.33
C ALA A 26 6.93 -10.02 -2.02
N VAL A 27 7.35 -9.17 -2.96
CA VAL A 27 7.23 -7.71 -2.85
C VAL A 27 5.74 -7.30 -2.81
N ARG A 28 4.91 -7.87 -3.70
CA ARG A 28 3.46 -7.64 -3.73
C ARG A 28 2.78 -8.05 -2.42
N ASN A 29 3.18 -9.18 -1.83
CA ASN A 29 2.66 -9.65 -0.55
C ASN A 29 3.05 -8.71 0.60
N VAL A 30 4.30 -8.22 0.62
CA VAL A 30 4.78 -7.26 1.63
C VAL A 30 4.10 -5.90 1.50
N GLU A 31 3.91 -5.40 0.29
CA GLU A 31 3.20 -4.14 0.03
C GLU A 31 1.70 -4.24 0.40
N ALA A 32 1.04 -5.37 0.07
CA ALA A 32 -0.33 -5.64 0.52
C ALA A 32 -0.43 -5.73 2.05
N LYS A 33 0.55 -6.37 2.71
CA LYS A 33 0.66 -6.36 4.18
C LYS A 33 0.84 -4.94 4.73
N GLY A 34 1.58 -4.08 4.04
CA GLY A 34 1.75 -2.68 4.43
C GLY A 34 0.45 -1.90 4.43
N PHE A 35 -0.35 -2.02 3.35
CA PHE A 35 -1.65 -1.37 3.28
C PHE A 35 -2.64 -1.94 4.31
N ASN A 36 -2.69 -3.27 4.48
CA ASN A 36 -3.55 -3.89 5.48
C ASN A 36 -3.17 -3.47 6.90
N ALA A 37 -1.87 -3.44 7.24
CA ALA A 37 -1.41 -2.96 8.54
C ALA A 37 -1.77 -1.48 8.79
N TYR A 38 -1.78 -0.66 7.74
CA TYR A 38 -2.29 0.70 7.83
C TYR A 38 -3.79 0.73 8.11
N LEU A 39 -4.60 -0.09 7.43
CA LEU A 39 -6.03 -0.21 7.72
C LEU A 39 -6.31 -0.72 9.14
N ASP A 40 -5.52 -1.66 9.65
CA ASP A 40 -5.60 -2.14 11.04
C ASP A 40 -5.32 -0.99 12.04
N THR A 41 -4.34 -0.15 11.72
CA THR A 41 -4.03 1.06 12.50
C THR A 41 -5.20 2.04 12.47
N VAL A 42 -5.82 2.25 11.31
CA VAL A 42 -7.01 3.12 11.18
C VAL A 42 -8.19 2.55 11.96
N GLN A 43 -8.47 1.24 11.83
CA GLN A 43 -9.56 0.57 12.52
C GLN A 43 -9.45 0.76 14.04
N THR A 44 -8.24 0.66 14.59
CA THR A 44 -7.99 0.76 16.04
C THR A 44 -7.88 2.21 16.53
N ALA A 45 -7.06 3.05 15.90
CA ALA A 45 -6.80 4.41 16.35
C ALA A 45 -7.94 5.38 16.04
N CYS A 46 -8.68 5.14 14.95
CA CYS A 46 -9.78 5.99 14.49
C CYS A 46 -11.16 5.39 14.80
N ALA A 47 -11.23 4.36 15.64
CA ALA A 47 -12.44 3.57 15.89
C ALA A 47 -13.67 4.40 16.28
N ASN A 48 -13.46 5.45 17.07
CA ASN A 48 -14.52 6.30 17.61
C ASN A 48 -14.94 7.44 16.66
N THR A 49 -14.40 7.49 15.45
CA THR A 49 -14.75 8.49 14.44
C THR A 49 -15.82 7.97 13.47
N ARG A 50 -16.33 8.86 12.62
CA ARG A 50 -17.36 8.54 11.62
C ARG A 50 -16.96 9.06 10.25
N LEU A 51 -17.27 8.27 9.23
CA LEU A 51 -17.19 8.61 7.82
C LEU A 51 -18.60 8.56 7.25
N GLY A 52 -19.17 9.73 6.94
CA GLY A 52 -20.59 9.88 6.62
C GLY A 52 -21.49 9.28 7.72
N SER A 53 -22.33 8.34 7.34
CA SER A 53 -23.20 7.58 8.25
C SER A 53 -22.52 6.38 8.93
N HIS A 54 -21.25 6.09 8.63
CA HIS A 54 -20.58 4.86 9.03
C HIS A 54 -19.65 5.08 10.24
N PRO A 55 -19.82 4.33 11.34
CA PRO A 55 -18.85 4.30 12.44
C PRO A 55 -17.59 3.57 11.98
N LEU A 56 -16.47 4.29 11.85
CA LEU A 56 -15.31 3.84 11.08
C LEU A 56 -14.70 2.53 11.62
N GLY A 57 -14.53 2.42 12.94
CA GLY A 57 -13.95 1.21 13.54
C GLY A 57 -14.81 -0.03 13.28
N GLU A 58 -16.12 0.09 13.45
CA GLU A 58 -17.03 -1.03 13.22
C GLU A 58 -17.15 -1.37 11.74
N TRP A 59 -17.19 -0.35 10.88
CA TRP A 59 -17.27 -0.51 9.44
C TRP A 59 -16.05 -1.24 8.86
N LEU A 60 -14.86 -0.94 9.37
CA LEU A 60 -13.63 -1.67 9.06
C LEU A 60 -13.60 -3.07 9.67
N ARG A 61 -14.20 -3.27 10.85
CA ARG A 61 -14.18 -4.56 11.57
C ARG A 61 -15.15 -5.58 10.97
N SER A 62 -16.31 -5.14 10.50
CA SER A 62 -17.23 -5.99 9.74
C SER A 62 -16.69 -6.32 8.34
N GLY A 63 -15.63 -5.63 7.91
CA GLY A 63 -14.92 -5.85 6.66
C GLY A 63 -15.51 -5.09 5.47
N GLY A 64 -16.61 -4.34 5.68
CA GLY A 64 -17.53 -3.97 4.60
C GLY A 64 -18.06 -5.21 3.88
N ASP A 65 -19.29 -5.22 3.42
CA ASP A 65 -19.61 -6.18 2.37
C ASP A 65 -18.98 -5.64 1.07
N ASP A 66 -18.44 -6.50 0.19
CA ASP A 66 -18.02 -6.06 -1.15
C ASP A 66 -19.21 -5.48 -1.95
N SER A 67 -20.44 -5.68 -1.46
CA SER A 67 -21.68 -5.05 -1.93
C SER A 67 -21.93 -3.62 -1.38
N ASP A 68 -21.20 -3.19 -0.34
CA ASP A 68 -21.25 -1.83 0.21
C ASP A 68 -20.42 -0.88 -0.67
N SER A 69 -21.12 -0.15 -1.55
CA SER A 69 -20.50 0.77 -2.50
C SER A 69 -19.70 1.88 -1.82
N ASP A 70 -20.10 2.34 -0.63
CA ASP A 70 -19.39 3.38 0.10
C ASP A 70 -18.07 2.83 0.65
N TYR A 71 -18.08 1.58 1.12
CA TYR A 71 -16.89 0.93 1.65
C TYR A 71 -15.87 0.68 0.55
N VAL A 72 -16.31 0.10 -0.58
CA VAL A 72 -15.45 -0.13 -1.74
C VAL A 72 -14.87 1.17 -2.27
N PHE A 73 -15.67 2.23 -2.36
CA PHE A 73 -15.20 3.55 -2.77
C PHE A 73 -14.18 4.13 -1.78
N TRP A 74 -14.48 4.13 -0.48
CA TRP A 74 -13.56 4.63 0.53
C TRP A 74 -12.25 3.85 0.54
N LEU A 75 -12.31 2.52 0.40
CA LEU A 75 -11.15 1.64 0.38
C LEU A 75 -10.26 1.91 -0.83
N ASP A 76 -10.85 2.10 -2.02
CA ASP A 76 -10.11 2.51 -3.23
C ASP A 76 -9.42 3.86 -3.04
N GLN A 77 -10.15 4.87 -2.58
CA GLN A 77 -9.61 6.21 -2.33
C GLN A 77 -8.49 6.18 -1.28
N THR A 78 -8.63 5.37 -0.25
CA THR A 78 -7.64 5.21 0.83
C THR A 78 -6.41 4.45 0.34
N SER A 79 -6.59 3.44 -0.52
CA SER A 79 -5.49 2.77 -1.22
C SER A 79 -4.72 3.75 -2.10
N ARG A 80 -5.42 4.56 -2.91
CA ARG A 80 -4.80 5.60 -3.76
C ARG A 80 -4.03 6.62 -2.92
N LEU A 81 -4.52 7.02 -1.75
CA LEU A 81 -3.81 7.90 -0.82
C LEU A 81 -2.54 7.21 -0.27
N TYR A 82 -2.67 5.97 0.19
CA TYR A 82 -1.56 5.19 0.74
C TYR A 82 -0.43 5.06 -0.28
N TYR A 83 -0.75 4.63 -1.51
CA TYR A 83 0.20 4.47 -2.61
C TYR A 83 0.59 5.78 -3.32
N GLN A 84 0.32 6.93 -2.70
CA GLN A 84 0.70 8.25 -3.20
C GLN A 84 0.18 8.59 -4.60
N ARG A 85 -0.93 7.96 -5.03
CA ARG A 85 -1.59 8.24 -6.32
C ARG A 85 -2.50 9.46 -6.26
N ILE A 86 -2.91 9.87 -5.06
CA ILE A 86 -3.61 11.12 -4.80
C ILE A 86 -3.00 11.82 -3.58
N SER A 87 -3.11 13.14 -3.56
CA SER A 87 -2.70 13.97 -2.43
C SER A 87 -3.75 13.95 -1.30
N VAL A 88 -3.36 14.35 -0.10
CA VAL A 88 -4.28 14.50 1.05
C VAL A 88 -5.47 15.43 0.72
N PRO A 89 -5.29 16.62 0.10
CA PRO A 89 -6.41 17.46 -0.27
C PRO A 89 -7.38 16.79 -1.27
N GLN A 90 -6.85 16.05 -2.26
CA GLN A 90 -7.68 15.30 -3.20
C GLN A 90 -8.47 14.19 -2.50
N TYR A 91 -7.82 13.43 -1.62
CA TYR A 91 -8.49 12.42 -0.81
C TYR A 91 -9.64 13.02 -0.01
N ARG A 92 -9.38 14.08 0.77
CA ARG A 92 -10.41 14.77 1.56
C ARG A 92 -11.59 15.22 0.71
N SER A 93 -11.31 15.87 -0.42
CA SER A 93 -12.33 16.35 -1.35
C SER A 93 -13.18 15.22 -1.93
N SER A 94 -12.55 14.11 -2.35
CA SER A 94 -13.29 12.95 -2.86
C SER A 94 -14.21 12.32 -1.81
N ILE A 95 -13.71 12.16 -0.59
CA ILE A 95 -14.51 11.60 0.51
C ILE A 95 -15.65 12.54 0.90
N ALA A 96 -15.37 13.84 1.02
CA ALA A 96 -16.40 14.84 1.32
C ALA A 96 -17.50 14.87 0.26
N GLY A 97 -17.13 14.78 -1.02
CA GLY A 97 -18.10 14.75 -2.12
C GLY A 97 -19.03 13.52 -2.09
N ALA A 98 -18.53 12.37 -1.64
CA ALA A 98 -19.29 11.13 -1.59
C ALA A 98 -20.06 10.92 -0.27
N MET A 99 -19.53 11.41 0.86
CA MET A 99 -19.99 11.01 2.21
C MET A 99 -20.53 12.18 3.04
N GLY A 100 -21.28 13.10 2.43
CA GLY A 100 -22.02 14.13 3.17
C GLY A 100 -21.19 15.35 3.61
N GLY A 101 -20.08 15.64 2.94
CA GLY A 101 -19.33 16.90 3.05
C GLY A 101 -18.19 16.90 4.08
N ASP A 102 -17.38 17.96 4.07
CA ASP A 102 -16.14 18.01 4.87
C ASP A 102 -16.37 17.92 6.38
N LYS A 103 -17.37 18.65 6.89
CA LYS A 103 -17.62 18.77 8.33
C LYS A 103 -18.02 17.43 8.96
N ALA A 104 -18.81 16.63 8.26
CA ALA A 104 -19.25 15.32 8.73
C ALA A 104 -18.07 14.32 8.85
N ASN A 105 -17.04 14.51 8.01
CA ASN A 105 -15.92 13.58 7.87
C ASN A 105 -14.63 14.05 8.55
N ALA A 106 -14.58 15.30 9.02
CA ALA A 106 -13.35 15.95 9.47
C ALA A 106 -12.57 15.13 10.51
N ALA A 107 -13.25 14.65 11.56
CA ALA A 107 -12.59 13.88 12.63
C ALA A 107 -11.96 12.57 12.13
N ALA A 108 -12.66 11.84 11.26
CA ALA A 108 -12.13 10.61 10.66
C ALA A 108 -10.98 10.91 9.70
N LEU A 109 -11.14 11.88 8.80
CA LEU A 109 -10.12 12.27 7.83
C LEU A 109 -8.85 12.79 8.50
N ASP A 110 -8.97 13.55 9.59
CA ASP A 110 -7.84 14.00 10.40
C ASP A 110 -7.10 12.82 11.03
N CYS A 111 -7.83 11.84 11.56
CA CYS A 111 -7.24 10.66 12.16
C CYS A 111 -6.52 9.77 11.12
N ILE A 112 -7.19 9.48 9.99
CA ILE A 112 -6.64 8.66 8.89
C ILE A 112 -5.34 9.26 8.36
N VAL A 113 -5.32 10.57 8.10
CA VAL A 113 -4.14 11.27 7.57
C VAL A 113 -3.02 11.32 8.61
N ARG A 114 -3.34 11.48 9.90
CA ARG A 114 -2.34 11.49 10.98
C ARG A 114 -1.59 10.15 11.08
N HIS A 115 -2.26 9.04 10.81
CA HIS A 115 -1.68 7.70 10.86
C HIS A 115 -1.07 7.23 9.53
N LEU A 116 -1.05 8.10 8.52
CA LEU A 116 -0.52 7.78 7.21
C LEU A 116 1.02 7.65 7.29
N PRO A 117 1.63 6.48 6.99
CA PRO A 117 3.08 6.28 7.17
C PRO A 117 3.92 7.25 6.33
N ALA A 118 5.12 7.66 6.75
CA ALA A 118 5.90 8.62 5.95
C ALA A 118 6.61 7.97 4.74
N ASP A 119 6.97 6.70 4.86
CA ASP A 119 7.78 5.88 3.96
C ASP A 119 6.93 5.01 3.02
N ARG A 120 5.77 5.52 2.57
CA ARG A 120 4.80 4.74 1.80
C ARG A 120 5.30 4.40 0.39
N PRO A 121 4.92 3.23 -0.16
CA PRO A 121 5.21 2.89 -1.55
C PRO A 121 4.46 3.81 -2.54
N THR A 122 4.97 3.90 -3.76
CA THR A 122 4.31 4.61 -4.89
C THR A 122 3.66 3.65 -5.89
N LYS A 123 3.86 2.33 -5.74
CA LYS A 123 3.35 1.29 -6.62
C LYS A 123 2.30 0.46 -5.89
N VAL A 124 1.18 0.19 -6.58
CA VAL A 124 0.14 -0.73 -6.09
C VAL A 124 0.55 -2.16 -6.47
N PRO A 125 0.46 -3.14 -5.56
CA PRO A 125 0.76 -4.54 -5.85
C PRO A 125 -0.07 -5.08 -7.02
N GLY A 126 0.60 -5.56 -8.07
CA GLY A 126 -0.05 -6.28 -9.17
C GLY A 126 -0.83 -5.44 -10.18
N GLY A 127 -0.72 -4.11 -10.18
CA GLY A 127 -1.22 -3.29 -11.28
C GLY A 127 -0.28 -3.31 -12.48
N LEU A 128 -0.75 -3.73 -13.66
CA LEU A 128 -0.18 -3.20 -14.90
C LEU A 128 -0.49 -1.69 -14.92
N LEU A 129 0.52 -0.88 -15.23
CA LEU A 129 0.41 0.55 -15.47
C LEU A 129 -0.61 0.84 -16.59
#